data_AF-A0A6B3I3P9-F1
#
_entry.id   AF-A0A6B3I3P9-F1
#
_cell.length_a   1.000
_cell.length_b   1.000
_cell.length_c   1.000
_cell.angle_alpha   90.00
_cell.angle_beta   90.00
_cell.angle_gamma   90.00
#
_symmetry.space_group_name_H-M   'P 1'
#
loop_
_entity.id
_entity.type
_entity.pdbx_description
1 polymer ?
#
loop_
_entity_poly.entity_id
_entity_poly.type
_entity_poly.pdbx_seq_one_letter_code
_entity_poly.pdbx_strand_id
1 'polypeptide(L)'
;GYVTVSISANGINGQDWNAEDGGAQARSSLIRNHLGRWADWAAKPASAPAAVRKGPKTDLSKVLLVGHSRGGEGVNRAVMDSLYKPPAAQDGYRSKARWNIRGTVHIGPTIFGQNPVPDVPSLTILPGCDGDVSDLQGQVFTDGTRGVSRGKALHSSVYMVGANHNYFNTEWTPGQAKAPADDDFWHEPESPDPLCSPGAAGRLSANQQHKAGATYIAAAARLFVGGDDRVR
;
A
#
# COMPACT_ATOMS: atom_id res chain seq x y z
N GLY A 1 5.72 18.84 -7.70
CA GLY A 1 4.77 17.83 -8.22
C GLY A 1 5.22 16.44 -7.84
N TYR A 2 4.45 15.41 -8.16
CA TYR A 2 4.77 14.01 -7.88
C TYR A 2 4.97 13.23 -9.18
N VAL A 3 5.85 12.23 -9.16
CA VAL A 3 5.95 11.21 -10.20
C VAL A 3 5.38 9.92 -9.61
N THR A 4 4.34 9.39 -10.22
CA THR A 4 3.70 8.15 -9.78
C THR A 4 4.07 7.01 -10.72
N VAL A 5 4.44 5.87 -10.13
CA VAL A 5 4.80 4.65 -10.86
C VAL A 5 4.03 3.49 -10.23
N SER A 6 3.34 2.71 -11.04
CA SER A 6 2.77 1.44 -10.61
C SER A 6 3.71 0.29 -10.98
N ILE A 7 3.86 -0.67 -10.07
CA ILE A 7 4.71 -1.85 -10.25
C ILE A 7 3.80 -3.05 -10.43
N SER A 8 3.89 -3.73 -11.57
CA SER A 8 3.17 -4.98 -11.77
C SER A 8 3.75 -6.08 -10.89
N ALA A 9 2.93 -6.62 -10.00
CA ALA A 9 3.28 -7.70 -9.10
C ALA A 9 2.56 -9.02 -9.45
N ASN A 10 1.98 -9.13 -10.65
CA ASN A 10 1.18 -10.29 -11.07
C ASN A 10 1.96 -11.60 -10.98
N GLY A 11 3.26 -11.58 -11.30
CA GLY A 11 4.12 -12.76 -11.19
C GLY A 11 4.28 -13.25 -9.76
N ILE A 12 4.27 -12.36 -8.77
CA ILE A 12 4.26 -12.72 -7.34
C ILE A 12 2.87 -13.22 -6.96
N ASN A 13 1.83 -12.50 -7.36
CA ASN A 13 0.44 -12.84 -7.03
C ASN A 13 0.02 -14.24 -7.49
N GLY A 14 0.53 -14.70 -8.64
CA GLY A 14 0.23 -16.06 -9.12
C GLY A 14 0.91 -17.19 -8.34
N GLN A 15 1.82 -16.87 -7.42
CA GLN A 15 2.68 -17.84 -6.73
C GLN A 15 2.72 -17.65 -5.21
N ASP A 16 2.14 -16.56 -4.69
CA ASP A 16 2.30 -16.14 -3.31
C ASP A 16 1.55 -17.04 -2.30
N TRP A 17 0.58 -17.84 -2.76
CA TRP A 17 -0.11 -18.87 -1.96
C TRP A 17 0.83 -19.92 -1.35
N ASN A 18 2.01 -20.13 -1.95
CA ASN A 18 3.00 -21.10 -1.47
C ASN A 18 4.05 -20.47 -0.53
N ALA A 19 3.97 -19.15 -0.30
CA ALA A 19 4.86 -18.43 0.60
C ALA A 19 4.17 -18.18 1.94
N GLU A 20 4.86 -18.49 3.05
CA GLU A 20 4.33 -18.31 4.41
C GLU A 20 3.92 -16.86 4.72
N ASP A 21 4.60 -15.89 4.10
CA ASP A 21 4.35 -14.45 4.26
C ASP A 21 3.38 -13.87 3.22
N GLY A 22 2.67 -14.72 2.47
CA GLY A 22 1.77 -14.29 1.39
C GLY A 22 2.46 -13.44 0.31
N GLY A 23 3.77 -13.63 0.12
CA GLY A 23 4.58 -12.93 -0.88
C GLY A 23 5.09 -11.55 -0.46
N ALA A 24 4.97 -11.17 0.82
CA ALA A 24 5.41 -9.86 1.32
C ALA A 24 6.90 -9.59 1.04
N GLN A 25 7.79 -10.57 1.27
CA GLN A 25 9.23 -10.47 1.01
C GLN A 25 9.53 -10.33 -0.50
N ALA A 26 8.80 -11.06 -1.34
CA ALA A 26 8.93 -10.95 -2.79
C ALA A 26 8.49 -9.56 -3.28
N ARG A 27 7.40 -9.02 -2.75
CA ARG A 27 6.91 -7.67 -3.07
C ARG A 27 7.89 -6.59 -2.62
N SER A 28 8.45 -6.72 -1.41
CA SER A 28 9.52 -5.85 -0.93
C SER A 28 10.73 -5.86 -1.85
N SER A 29 11.20 -7.06 -2.22
CA SER A 29 12.32 -7.23 -3.15
C SER A 29 12.05 -6.56 -4.50
N LEU A 30 10.84 -6.72 -5.04
CA LEU A 30 10.43 -6.09 -6.29
C LEU A 30 10.44 -4.55 -6.18
N ILE A 31 9.82 -4.00 -5.13
CA ILE A 31 9.80 -2.55 -4.88
C ILE A 31 11.22 -1.99 -4.76
N ARG A 32 12.07 -2.62 -3.95
CA ARG A 32 13.46 -2.18 -3.71
C ARG A 32 14.33 -2.31 -4.96
N ASN A 33 14.10 -3.32 -5.81
CA ASN A 33 14.73 -3.40 -7.13
C ASN A 33 14.33 -2.24 -8.05
N HIS A 34 13.04 -1.87 -8.07
CA HIS A 34 12.57 -0.70 -8.82
C HIS A 34 13.18 0.61 -8.30
N LEU A 35 13.17 0.83 -6.98
CA LEU A 35 13.83 2.00 -6.37
C LEU A 35 15.34 2.04 -6.66
N GLY A 36 16.00 0.87 -6.68
CA GLY A 36 17.39 0.71 -7.10
C GLY A 36 17.64 1.20 -8.52
N ARG A 37 16.80 0.79 -9.47
CA ARG A 37 16.87 1.25 -10.87
C ARG A 37 16.66 2.75 -10.99
N TRP A 38 15.68 3.31 -10.28
CA TRP A 38 15.47 4.75 -10.23
C TRP A 38 16.68 5.49 -9.66
N ALA A 39 17.36 4.92 -8.66
CA ALA A 39 18.57 5.52 -8.11
C ALA A 39 19.73 5.48 -9.12
N ASP A 40 19.86 4.39 -9.88
CA ASP A 40 20.85 4.30 -10.97
C ASP A 40 20.55 5.33 -12.07
N TRP A 41 19.29 5.52 -12.43
CA TRP A 41 18.86 6.51 -13.42
C TRP A 41 19.06 7.95 -12.93
N ALA A 42 18.82 8.23 -11.64
CA ALA A 42 19.08 9.53 -11.05
C ALA A 42 20.59 9.85 -11.05
N ALA A 43 21.44 8.86 -10.77
CA ALA A 43 22.89 9.02 -10.79
C ALA A 43 23.50 9.07 -12.20
N LYS A 44 22.92 8.34 -13.15
CA LYS A 44 23.35 8.27 -14.56
C LYS A 44 22.17 8.45 -15.51
N PRO A 45 21.66 9.69 -15.69
CA PRO A 45 20.45 9.93 -16.50
C PRO A 45 20.52 9.36 -17.91
N ALA A 46 21.71 9.28 -18.52
CA ALA A 46 21.89 8.72 -19.86
C ALA A 46 21.55 7.22 -19.97
N SER A 47 21.61 6.44 -18.88
CA SER A 47 21.25 5.01 -18.87
C SER A 47 19.75 4.77 -18.72
N ALA A 48 18.97 5.81 -18.43
CA ALA A 48 17.54 5.68 -18.18
C ALA A 48 16.74 5.49 -19.48
N PRO A 49 15.62 4.73 -19.43
CA PRO A 49 14.69 4.63 -20.56
C PRO A 49 14.24 6.01 -21.06
N ALA A 50 13.95 6.12 -22.35
CA ALA A 50 13.57 7.40 -22.96
C ALA A 50 12.39 8.08 -22.25
N ALA A 51 11.40 7.30 -21.78
CA ALA A 51 10.25 7.80 -21.02
C ALA A 51 10.68 8.46 -19.70
N VAL A 52 11.65 7.86 -18.98
CA VAL A 52 12.19 8.42 -17.73
C VAL A 52 13.02 9.67 -18.01
N ARG A 53 13.87 9.65 -19.06
CA ARG A 53 14.72 10.80 -19.42
C ARG A 53 13.93 12.04 -19.86
N LYS A 54 12.79 11.83 -20.52
CA LYS A 54 11.89 12.92 -20.96
C LYS A 54 10.98 13.42 -19.82
N GLY A 55 10.88 12.68 -18.73
CA GLY A 55 10.08 13.04 -17.56
C GLY A 55 10.80 14.01 -16.61
N PRO A 56 10.11 14.49 -15.57
CA PRO A 56 10.72 15.27 -14.52
C PRO A 56 11.74 14.44 -13.73
N LYS A 57 12.79 15.09 -13.23
CA LYS A 57 13.75 14.46 -12.32
C LYS A 57 13.05 14.04 -11.02
N THR A 58 13.35 12.85 -10.55
CA THR A 58 12.81 12.31 -9.29
C THR A 58 13.78 12.55 -8.13
N ASP A 59 13.23 12.84 -6.96
CA ASP A 59 13.97 12.96 -5.69
C ASP A 59 13.69 11.72 -4.83
N LEU A 60 14.62 10.77 -4.83
CA LEU A 60 14.48 9.54 -4.04
C LEU A 60 14.69 9.75 -2.54
N SER A 61 15.01 10.96 -2.07
CA SER A 61 14.95 11.27 -0.64
C SER A 61 13.52 11.49 -0.12
N LYS A 62 12.54 11.42 -1.02
CA LYS A 62 11.12 11.77 -0.84
C LYS A 62 10.21 10.72 -1.48
N VAL A 63 10.26 9.49 -0.98
CA VAL A 63 9.45 8.37 -1.49
C VAL A 63 8.23 8.13 -0.61
N LEU A 64 7.05 8.01 -1.22
CA LEU A 64 5.84 7.45 -0.62
C LEU A 64 5.59 6.09 -1.27
N LEU A 65 5.27 5.07 -0.47
CA LEU A 65 4.80 3.80 -0.99
C LEU A 65 3.31 3.64 -0.68
N VAL A 66 2.53 3.16 -1.65
CA VAL A 66 1.11 2.89 -1.50
C VAL A 66 0.85 1.44 -1.87
N GLY A 67 0.16 0.70 -1.01
CA GLY A 67 -0.14 -0.71 -1.21
C GLY A 67 -1.56 -1.07 -0.78
N HIS A 68 -2.15 -2.03 -1.48
CA HIS A 68 -3.52 -2.54 -1.26
C HIS A 68 -3.47 -4.04 -0.92
N SER A 69 -4.25 -4.52 0.04
CA SER A 69 -4.28 -5.94 0.45
C SER A 69 -2.88 -6.44 0.84
N ARG A 70 -2.45 -7.59 0.32
CA ARG A 70 -1.07 -8.11 0.38
C ARG A 70 -0.01 -7.12 -0.11
N GLY A 71 -0.37 -6.22 -1.02
CA GLY A 71 0.50 -5.12 -1.45
C GLY A 71 0.76 -4.09 -0.36
N GLY A 72 -0.19 -3.87 0.55
CA GLY A 72 -0.02 -3.03 1.73
C GLY A 72 1.04 -3.56 2.69
N GLU A 73 1.02 -4.87 2.94
CA GLU A 73 2.10 -5.53 3.71
C GLU A 73 3.44 -5.47 2.96
N GLY A 74 3.41 -5.68 1.64
CA GLY A 74 4.61 -5.60 0.79
C GLY A 74 5.31 -4.23 0.85
N VAL A 75 4.55 -3.12 0.89
CA VAL A 75 5.15 -1.79 1.03
C VAL A 75 5.70 -1.54 2.43
N ASN A 76 5.05 -2.03 3.49
CA ASN A 76 5.60 -1.99 4.85
C ASN A 76 6.90 -2.82 4.94
N ARG A 77 6.91 -4.03 4.37
CA ARG A 77 8.10 -4.88 4.29
C ARG A 77 9.23 -4.18 3.52
N ALA A 78 8.92 -3.44 2.44
CA ALA A 78 9.91 -2.66 1.70
C ALA A 78 10.54 -1.54 2.54
N VAL A 79 9.78 -0.92 3.45
CA VAL A 79 10.32 0.03 4.43
C VAL A 79 11.26 -0.70 5.38
N MET A 80 10.78 -1.78 6.01
CA MET A 80 11.56 -2.58 6.96
C MET A 80 12.90 -3.00 6.35
N ASP A 81 12.88 -3.57 5.14
CA ASP A 81 14.06 -4.08 4.44
C ASP A 81 14.98 -2.96 3.90
N SER A 82 14.48 -1.73 3.81
CA SER A 82 15.29 -0.55 3.45
C SER A 82 16.05 0.01 4.66
N LEU A 83 15.47 -0.11 5.86
CA LEU A 83 16.08 0.29 7.13
C LEU A 83 17.00 -0.81 7.68
N TYR A 84 16.54 -2.06 7.62
CA TYR A 84 17.15 -3.25 8.19
C TYR A 84 17.28 -4.29 7.09
N LYS A 85 18.45 -4.37 6.45
CA LYS A 85 18.66 -5.27 5.32
C LYS A 85 18.33 -6.73 5.73
N PRO A 86 17.43 -7.42 5.02
CA PRO A 86 17.06 -8.80 5.36
C PRO A 86 18.22 -9.77 5.08
N PRO A 87 18.16 -11.01 5.60
CA PRO A 87 19.15 -12.04 5.31
C PRO A 87 19.32 -12.25 3.81
N ALA A 88 20.57 -12.41 3.34
CA ALA A 88 20.87 -12.49 1.90
C ALA A 88 20.16 -13.64 1.17
N ALA A 89 19.79 -14.71 1.87
CA ALA A 89 19.02 -15.84 1.32
C ALA A 89 17.55 -15.50 1.04
N GLN A 90 17.02 -14.44 1.65
CA GLN A 90 15.61 -14.01 1.55
C GLN A 90 15.48 -12.70 0.73
N ASP A 91 16.59 -12.03 0.41
CA ASP A 91 16.59 -10.73 -0.25
C ASP A 91 16.82 -10.82 -1.76
N GLY A 92 15.84 -10.38 -2.56
CA GLY A 92 16.02 -10.18 -4.00
C GLY A 92 16.77 -8.88 -4.36
N TYR A 93 16.97 -7.94 -3.43
CA TYR A 93 17.70 -6.70 -3.65
C TYR A 93 19.00 -6.64 -2.84
N ARG A 94 20.15 -6.55 -3.50
CA ARG A 94 21.44 -6.82 -2.83
C ARG A 94 22.20 -5.58 -2.34
N SER A 95 21.80 -4.38 -2.76
CA SER A 95 22.54 -3.15 -2.49
C SER A 95 22.03 -2.41 -1.24
N LYS A 96 22.78 -1.42 -0.76
CA LYS A 96 22.29 -0.49 0.26
C LYS A 96 21.21 0.40 -0.33
N ALA A 97 20.15 0.66 0.43
CA ALA A 97 19.11 1.61 0.02
C ALA A 97 19.72 2.99 -0.29
N ARG A 98 19.39 3.54 -1.47
CA ARG A 98 19.78 4.88 -1.93
C ARG A 98 18.58 5.81 -2.06
N TRP A 99 17.58 5.55 -1.23
CA TRP A 99 16.31 6.26 -1.17
C TRP A 99 15.91 6.43 0.29
N ASN A 100 14.96 7.33 0.54
CA ASN A 100 14.35 7.53 1.83
C ASN A 100 12.84 7.45 1.69
N ILE A 101 12.24 6.40 2.25
CA ILE A 101 10.79 6.23 2.30
C ILE A 101 10.28 7.07 3.46
N ARG A 102 9.57 8.13 3.12
CA ARG A 102 9.07 9.14 4.06
C ARG A 102 7.73 8.77 4.67
N GLY A 103 7.04 7.79 4.10
CA GLY A 103 5.82 7.24 4.67
C GLY A 103 5.21 6.16 3.79
N THR A 104 4.15 5.53 4.30
CA THR A 104 3.36 4.53 3.58
C THR A 104 1.87 4.83 3.65
N VAL A 105 1.13 4.39 2.64
CA VAL A 105 -0.33 4.27 2.69
C VAL A 105 -0.69 2.81 2.47
N HIS A 106 -1.46 2.25 3.38
CA HIS A 106 -1.96 0.89 3.32
C HIS A 106 -3.48 0.93 3.13
N ILE A 107 -4.01 0.17 2.18
CA ILE A 107 -5.46 0.06 1.93
C ILE A 107 -5.82 -1.40 2.18
N GLY A 108 -6.76 -1.66 3.10
CA GLY A 108 -7.17 -3.01 3.52
C GLY A 108 -6.00 -3.99 3.65
N PRO A 109 -4.89 -3.66 4.32
CA PRO A 109 -3.67 -4.44 4.17
C PRO A 109 -3.70 -5.73 5.01
N THR A 110 -2.96 -6.74 4.54
CA THR A 110 -2.62 -7.92 5.36
C THR A 110 -1.49 -7.60 6.35
N ILE A 111 -1.24 -8.50 7.31
CA ILE A 111 -0.09 -8.43 8.23
C ILE A 111 0.41 -9.83 8.63
N PHE A 112 0.59 -10.72 7.66
CA PHE A 112 1.02 -12.10 7.87
C PHE A 112 2.38 -12.20 8.58
N GLY A 113 3.31 -11.30 8.24
CA GLY A 113 4.64 -11.25 8.82
C GLY A 113 4.75 -10.53 10.17
N GLN A 114 3.66 -9.97 10.71
CA GLN A 114 3.60 -9.32 12.03
C GLN A 114 4.75 -8.33 12.32
N ASN A 115 5.10 -7.50 11.33
CA ASN A 115 6.29 -6.65 11.36
C ASN A 115 6.00 -5.16 11.09
N PRO A 116 5.13 -4.49 11.87
CA PRO A 116 4.87 -3.07 11.70
C PRO A 116 6.16 -2.25 11.92
N VAL A 117 6.41 -1.26 11.06
CA VAL A 117 7.62 -0.41 11.16
C VAL A 117 7.33 0.85 11.99
N PRO A 118 7.98 1.06 13.16
CA PRO A 118 7.60 2.13 14.08
C PRO A 118 8.20 3.51 13.79
N ASP A 119 9.23 3.59 12.94
CA ASP A 119 9.98 4.84 12.71
C ASP A 119 9.67 5.54 11.38
N VAL A 120 8.69 5.04 10.62
CA VAL A 120 8.26 5.62 9.34
C VAL A 120 6.74 5.79 9.38
N PRO A 121 6.21 7.00 9.13
CA PRO A 121 4.78 7.27 9.32
C PRO A 121 3.92 6.49 8.33
N SER A 122 2.73 6.12 8.76
CA SER A 122 1.79 5.33 7.96
C SER A 122 0.35 5.83 8.08
N LEU A 123 -0.39 5.71 6.99
CA LEU A 123 -1.84 5.85 6.94
C LEU A 123 -2.45 4.52 6.51
N THR A 124 -3.29 3.92 7.34
CA THR A 124 -4.03 2.70 7.01
C THR A 124 -5.50 3.02 6.79
N ILE A 125 -6.05 2.63 5.64
CA ILE A 125 -7.49 2.63 5.37
C ILE A 125 -8.00 1.21 5.67
N LEU A 126 -9.01 1.10 6.53
CA LEU A 126 -9.66 -0.15 6.91
C LEU A 126 -11.09 -0.16 6.32
N PRO A 127 -11.36 -0.92 5.25
CA PRO A 127 -12.68 -0.97 4.63
C PRO A 127 -13.70 -1.60 5.58
N GLY A 128 -14.82 -0.93 5.86
CA GLY A 128 -15.77 -1.38 6.87
C GLY A 128 -16.56 -2.64 6.53
N CYS A 129 -16.59 -2.97 5.25
CA CYS A 129 -17.23 -4.16 4.69
C CYS A 129 -16.24 -4.95 3.83
N ASP A 130 -15.00 -5.03 4.30
CA ASP A 130 -13.94 -5.85 3.74
C ASP A 130 -14.32 -7.34 3.86
N GLY A 131 -14.33 -8.06 2.74
CA GLY A 131 -14.62 -9.50 2.73
C GLY A 131 -13.36 -10.35 2.67
N ASP A 132 -12.32 -9.88 1.96
CA ASP A 132 -11.03 -10.56 1.81
C ASP A 132 -10.20 -10.49 3.11
N VAL A 133 -10.08 -9.29 3.69
CA VAL A 133 -9.36 -8.99 4.95
C VAL A 133 -10.35 -8.54 6.02
N SER A 134 -11.35 -9.40 6.25
CA SER A 134 -12.53 -9.12 7.10
C SER A 134 -12.23 -8.90 8.59
N ASP A 135 -11.09 -9.37 9.08
CA ASP A 135 -10.64 -9.15 10.47
C ASP A 135 -9.98 -7.78 10.69
N LEU A 136 -9.84 -6.98 9.62
CA LEU A 136 -9.24 -5.65 9.64
C LEU A 136 -7.83 -5.63 10.25
N GLN A 137 -7.07 -6.72 10.06
CA GLN A 137 -5.73 -6.91 10.63
C GLN A 137 -4.74 -5.77 10.34
N GLY A 138 -4.99 -4.96 9.31
CA GLY A 138 -4.24 -3.75 9.02
C GLY A 138 -4.17 -2.73 10.17
N GLN A 139 -5.09 -2.79 11.13
CA GLN A 139 -5.05 -1.96 12.34
C GLN A 139 -3.72 -2.11 13.12
N VAL A 140 -3.07 -3.27 13.02
CA VAL A 140 -1.77 -3.56 13.65
C VAL A 140 -0.66 -2.60 13.18
N PHE A 141 -0.74 -2.01 11.98
CA PHE A 141 0.25 -1.01 11.54
C PHE A 141 0.19 0.30 12.36
N THR A 142 -0.90 0.54 13.08
CA THR A 142 -1.04 1.66 14.01
C THR A 142 -0.77 1.21 15.44
N ASP A 143 -1.41 0.12 15.89
CA ASP A 143 -1.34 -0.29 17.29
C ASP A 143 0.00 -0.96 17.63
N GLY A 144 0.54 -1.77 16.71
CA GLY A 144 1.78 -2.53 16.89
C GLY A 144 3.06 -1.70 16.84
N THR A 145 2.99 -0.42 16.46
CA THR A 145 4.14 0.51 16.51
C THR A 145 4.23 1.25 17.84
N ARG A 146 3.15 1.26 18.63
CA ARG A 146 3.06 2.05 19.87
C ARG A 146 4.02 1.51 20.93
N GLY A 147 4.92 2.37 21.39
CA GLY A 147 5.87 2.05 22.46
C GLY A 147 7.02 1.14 22.04
N VAL A 148 7.14 0.80 20.75
CA VAL A 148 8.23 -0.04 20.22
C VAL A 148 9.49 0.79 19.95
N SER A 149 9.33 2.03 19.48
CA SER A 149 10.43 2.97 19.23
C SER A 149 10.29 4.27 20.03
N ARG A 150 11.37 5.03 20.09
CA ARG A 150 11.41 6.43 20.57
C ARG A 150 11.10 7.45 19.46
N GLY A 151 10.83 6.97 18.25
CA GLY A 151 10.43 7.78 17.10
C GLY A 151 9.13 8.56 17.35
N LYS A 152 8.89 9.56 16.50
CA LYS A 152 7.68 10.40 16.51
C LYS A 152 6.85 10.23 15.22
N ALA A 153 7.02 9.10 14.54
CA ALA A 153 6.27 8.80 13.33
C ALA A 153 4.76 8.81 13.63
N LEU A 154 4.00 9.49 12.78
CA LEU A 154 2.55 9.46 12.86
C LEU A 154 2.04 8.16 12.22
N HIS A 155 1.38 7.33 13.02
CA HIS A 155 0.62 6.19 12.54
C HIS A 155 -0.86 6.46 12.75
N SER A 156 -1.64 6.32 11.67
CA SER A 156 -3.07 6.62 11.70
C SER A 156 -3.85 5.55 10.96
N SER A 157 -5.04 5.24 11.47
CA SER A 157 -6.01 4.38 10.83
C SER A 157 -7.29 5.16 10.54
N VAL A 158 -7.89 4.89 9.38
CA VAL A 158 -9.20 5.40 8.98
C VAL A 158 -10.10 4.19 8.78
N TYR A 159 -11.03 3.98 9.72
CA TYR A 159 -12.10 3.02 9.53
C TYR A 159 -13.15 3.62 8.58
N MET A 160 -13.25 3.05 7.38
CA MET A 160 -14.12 3.56 6.32
C MET A 160 -15.40 2.73 6.26
N VAL A 161 -16.35 3.12 7.11
CA VAL A 161 -17.69 2.51 7.20
C VAL A 161 -18.32 2.38 5.82
N GLY A 162 -18.85 1.20 5.50
CA GLY A 162 -19.51 0.94 4.22
C GLY A 162 -18.58 0.76 3.01
N ALA A 163 -17.26 0.84 3.18
CA ALA A 163 -16.29 0.58 2.10
C ALA A 163 -16.04 -0.92 1.93
N ASN A 164 -15.88 -1.33 0.68
CA ASN A 164 -15.59 -2.68 0.24
C ASN A 164 -14.09 -2.80 -0.09
N HIS A 165 -13.49 -3.97 0.09
CA HIS A 165 -12.07 -4.17 -0.18
C HIS A 165 -11.69 -3.85 -1.63
N ASN A 166 -12.46 -4.40 -2.59
CA ASN A 166 -12.11 -4.34 -4.00
C ASN A 166 -12.33 -2.95 -4.63
N TYR A 167 -13.12 -2.11 -3.98
CA TYR A 167 -13.68 -0.92 -4.59
C TYR A 167 -12.77 0.31 -4.51
N PHE A 168 -11.49 0.16 -4.13
CA PHE A 168 -10.50 1.25 -4.12
C PHE A 168 -9.69 1.39 -5.43
N ASN A 169 -9.91 0.52 -6.41
CA ASN A 169 -9.17 0.51 -7.67
C ASN A 169 -10.07 0.10 -8.86
N THR A 170 -9.61 0.37 -10.09
CA THR A 170 -10.38 0.06 -11.31
C THR A 170 -10.18 -1.36 -11.84
N GLU A 171 -9.34 -2.18 -11.21
CA GLU A 171 -9.03 -3.54 -11.68
C GLU A 171 -9.90 -4.61 -11.00
N TRP A 172 -10.44 -4.33 -9.81
CA TRP A 172 -11.29 -5.27 -9.03
C TRP A 172 -12.69 -4.71 -8.74
N THR A 173 -13.03 -3.52 -9.24
CA THR A 173 -14.37 -2.93 -9.06
C THR A 173 -15.34 -3.48 -10.12
N PRO A 174 -16.45 -4.15 -9.75
CA PRO A 174 -17.47 -4.58 -10.69
C PRO A 174 -18.01 -3.42 -11.54
N GLY A 175 -18.18 -3.67 -12.85
CA GLY A 175 -18.62 -2.66 -13.82
C GLY A 175 -17.55 -1.64 -14.23
N GLN A 176 -16.35 -1.67 -13.63
CA GLN A 176 -15.22 -0.83 -14.04
C GLN A 176 -13.99 -1.65 -14.44
N ALA A 177 -13.81 -2.83 -13.84
CA ALA A 177 -12.75 -3.76 -14.16
C ALA A 177 -12.83 -4.29 -15.60
N LYS A 178 -11.66 -4.49 -16.21
CA LYS A 178 -11.55 -5.19 -17.51
C LYS A 178 -11.62 -6.70 -17.34
N ALA A 179 -11.03 -7.22 -16.27
CA ALA A 179 -11.11 -8.63 -15.89
C ALA A 179 -12.39 -8.88 -15.05
N PRO A 180 -12.82 -10.14 -14.89
CA PRO A 180 -13.85 -10.49 -13.93
C PRO A 180 -13.52 -9.92 -12.55
N ALA A 181 -14.53 -9.35 -11.91
CA ALA A 181 -14.41 -8.64 -10.65
C ALA A 181 -15.72 -8.79 -9.88
N ASP A 182 -15.60 -8.97 -8.57
CA ASP A 182 -16.72 -9.27 -7.68
C ASP A 182 -16.75 -8.31 -6.50
N ASP A 183 -17.94 -8.11 -5.93
CA ASP A 183 -18.08 -7.59 -4.58
C ASP A 183 -17.64 -8.69 -3.61
N ASP A 184 -16.53 -8.49 -2.90
CA ASP A 184 -15.95 -9.52 -2.03
C ASP A 184 -16.68 -9.65 -0.68
N PHE A 185 -17.62 -8.76 -0.35
CA PHE A 185 -18.36 -8.87 0.90
C PHE A 185 -19.27 -10.11 0.88
N TRP A 186 -19.15 -10.96 1.90
CA TRP A 186 -20.02 -12.12 2.05
C TRP A 186 -21.46 -11.68 2.34
N HIS A 187 -22.35 -11.90 1.37
CA HIS A 187 -23.77 -11.57 1.48
C HIS A 187 -24.62 -12.84 1.55
N GLU A 188 -25.44 -12.93 2.61
CA GLU A 188 -26.45 -13.97 2.73
C GLU A 188 -27.82 -13.44 2.26
N PRO A 189 -28.40 -13.99 1.17
CA PRO A 189 -29.67 -13.48 0.62
C PRO A 189 -30.85 -13.53 1.59
N GLU A 190 -30.85 -14.53 2.49
CA GLU A 190 -31.91 -14.73 3.48
C GLU A 190 -31.73 -13.83 4.72
N SER A 191 -30.54 -13.25 4.89
CA SER A 191 -30.19 -12.40 6.04
C SER A 191 -29.23 -11.27 5.60
N PRO A 192 -29.71 -10.30 4.79
CA PRO A 192 -28.87 -9.21 4.30
C PRO A 192 -28.30 -8.40 5.47
N ASP A 193 -26.98 -8.23 5.50
CA ASP A 193 -26.35 -7.24 6.37
C ASP A 193 -26.89 -5.83 6.06
N PRO A 194 -27.36 -5.07 7.07
CA PRO A 194 -28.03 -3.77 6.87
C PRO A 194 -27.09 -2.64 6.43
N LEU A 195 -25.78 -2.82 6.54
CA LEU A 195 -24.76 -1.85 6.14
C LEU A 195 -24.02 -2.28 4.88
N CYS A 196 -23.69 -3.55 4.80
CA CYS A 196 -22.70 -4.07 3.87
C CYS A 196 -23.31 -4.84 2.68
N SER A 197 -24.56 -5.29 2.75
CA SER A 197 -25.17 -5.92 1.57
C SER A 197 -25.25 -4.94 0.39
N PRO A 198 -25.06 -5.41 -0.86
CA PRO A 198 -25.22 -4.56 -2.04
C PRO A 198 -26.57 -3.82 -2.02
N GLY A 199 -26.52 -2.49 -2.22
CA GLY A 199 -27.72 -1.63 -2.18
C GLY A 199 -28.14 -1.13 -0.80
N ALA A 200 -27.49 -1.56 0.29
CA ALA A 200 -27.73 -1.00 1.62
C ALA A 200 -27.44 0.52 1.66
N ALA A 201 -28.25 1.27 2.41
CA ALA A 201 -28.18 2.73 2.42
C ALA A 201 -26.84 3.29 2.96
N GLY A 202 -26.19 2.56 3.86
CA GLY A 202 -24.88 2.93 4.41
C GLY A 202 -23.68 2.43 3.59
N ARG A 203 -23.90 1.64 2.53
CA ARG A 203 -22.85 1.12 1.66
C ARG A 203 -22.32 2.24 0.75
N LEU A 204 -21.00 2.43 0.73
CA LEU A 204 -20.39 3.39 -0.18
C LEU A 204 -20.39 2.83 -1.62
N SER A 205 -20.80 3.65 -2.59
CA SER A 205 -20.60 3.32 -4.00
C SER A 205 -19.11 3.28 -4.36
N ALA A 206 -18.75 2.53 -5.40
CA ALA A 206 -17.37 2.46 -5.88
C ALA A 206 -16.74 3.85 -6.14
N ASN A 207 -17.50 4.78 -6.74
CA ASN A 207 -17.02 6.14 -6.99
C ASN A 207 -16.74 6.92 -5.70
N GLN A 208 -17.55 6.74 -4.66
CA GLN A 208 -17.28 7.34 -3.35
C GLN A 208 -16.01 6.77 -2.72
N GLN A 209 -15.78 5.46 -2.85
CA GLN A 209 -14.59 4.79 -2.34
C GLN A 209 -13.32 5.21 -3.09
N HIS A 210 -13.36 5.31 -4.43
CA HIS A 210 -12.25 5.86 -5.24
C HIS A 210 -11.92 7.28 -4.83
N LYS A 211 -12.94 8.14 -4.68
CA LYS A 211 -12.75 9.53 -4.26
C LYS A 211 -12.17 9.62 -2.86
N ALA A 212 -12.67 8.83 -1.91
CA ALA A 212 -12.17 8.80 -0.54
C ALA A 212 -10.72 8.31 -0.50
N GLY A 213 -10.42 7.17 -1.13
CA GLY A 213 -9.06 6.62 -1.23
C GLY A 213 -8.07 7.62 -1.84
N ALA A 214 -8.42 8.23 -2.98
CA ALA A 214 -7.58 9.25 -3.61
C ALA A 214 -7.35 10.48 -2.71
N THR A 215 -8.38 10.89 -1.95
CA THR A 215 -8.28 12.02 -1.01
C THR A 215 -7.29 11.71 0.11
N TYR A 216 -7.39 10.54 0.73
CA TYR A 216 -6.49 10.12 1.81
C TYR A 216 -5.05 9.88 1.32
N ILE A 217 -4.87 9.29 0.14
CA ILE A 217 -3.54 9.14 -0.47
C ILE A 217 -2.92 10.51 -0.75
N ALA A 218 -3.69 11.46 -1.29
CA ALA A 218 -3.20 12.82 -1.54
C ALA A 218 -2.85 13.56 -0.23
N ALA A 219 -3.64 13.37 0.82
CA ALA A 219 -3.35 13.90 2.15
C ALA A 219 -2.02 13.34 2.70
N ALA A 220 -1.83 12.02 2.66
CA ALA A 220 -0.59 11.37 3.06
C ALA A 220 0.61 11.85 2.23
N ALA A 221 0.46 12.02 0.92
CA ALA A 221 1.52 12.55 0.06
C ALA A 221 1.91 13.99 0.43
N ARG A 222 0.95 14.84 0.78
CA ARG A 222 1.22 16.21 1.25
C ARG A 222 1.90 16.22 2.61
N LEU A 223 1.42 15.41 3.55
CA LEU A 223 1.95 15.36 4.91
C LEU A 223 3.34 14.70 4.94
N PHE A 224 3.46 13.46 4.49
CA PHE A 224 4.68 12.65 4.65
C PHE A 224 5.80 13.08 3.70
N VAL A 225 5.48 13.38 2.45
CA VAL A 225 6.48 13.75 1.43
C VAL A 225 6.66 15.26 1.32
N GLY A 226 5.55 16.00 1.37
CA GLY A 226 5.55 17.46 1.27
C GLY A 226 5.95 18.17 2.57
N GLY A 227 5.80 17.53 3.73
CA GLY A 227 6.00 18.16 5.03
C GLY A 227 4.93 19.21 5.35
N ASP A 228 3.73 19.09 4.77
CA ASP A 228 2.64 20.05 4.98
C ASP A 228 1.78 19.65 6.19
N ASP A 229 2.17 20.16 7.37
CA ASP A 229 1.48 19.87 8.63
C ASP A 229 0.05 20.42 8.72
N ARG A 230 -0.38 21.30 7.81
CA ARG A 230 -1.77 21.82 7.78
C ARG A 230 -2.80 20.75 7.40
N VAL A 231 -2.33 19.59 6.94
CA VAL A 231 -3.14 18.44 6.54
C VAL A 231 -3.44 17.50 7.73
N ARG A 232 -2.69 17.65 8.83
CA ARG A 232 -2.87 16.87 10.06
C ARG A 232 -4.05 17.41 10.88
#